data_AF-F6D6E7-F1
#
_entry.id   AF-F6D6E7-F1
#
_cell.length_a   1.000
_cell.length_b   1.000
_cell.length_c   1.000
_cell.angle_alpha   90.00
_cell.angle_beta   90.00
_cell.angle_gamma   90.00
#
_symmetry.space_group_name_H-M   'P 1'
#
loop_
_entity.id
_entity.type
_entity.pdbx_description
1 polymer ?
#
loop_
_entity_poly.entity_id
_entity_poly.type
_entity_poly.pdbx_seq_one_letter_code
_entity_poly.pdbx_strand_id
1 'polypeptide(L)'
;MQNTLIVIKELNNLIAVEGLEVELNGVEPVILNKNATVPHKKSTMTSLLKIDFNEFINDKSLVFILNSRWKEVENCINSKAFLAAIILMGSILEGVLLYVIENNEEKAKLSKEAPHKHEEIKNIDKWTLYDLIVVSHDCKWLDKDIKDFDHNLRDYRNLVHPRKQRDEEFYPDEDTCKICLEVVKAAMNDVMNNNENINSI
;
A
#
# COMPACT_ATOMS: atom_id res chain seq x y z
N MET A 1 -17.21 -26.48 -21.76
CA MET A 1 -17.96 -25.21 -21.92
C MET A 1 -17.38 -24.07 -21.09
N GLN A 2 -17.13 -24.23 -19.78
CA GLN A 2 -16.56 -23.15 -18.94
C GLN A 2 -15.24 -22.57 -19.48
N ASN A 3 -14.28 -23.40 -19.90
CA ASN A 3 -13.01 -22.92 -20.46
C ASN A 3 -13.19 -22.15 -21.78
N THR A 4 -14.13 -22.56 -22.63
CA THR A 4 -14.40 -21.89 -23.91
C THR A 4 -14.92 -20.48 -23.70
N LEU A 5 -15.84 -20.29 -22.75
CA LEU A 5 -16.37 -18.95 -22.42
C LEU A 5 -15.31 -18.03 -21.82
N ILE A 6 -14.37 -18.58 -21.04
CA ILE A 6 -13.23 -17.81 -20.50
C ILE A 6 -12.32 -17.35 -21.64
N VAL A 7 -11.96 -18.26 -22.56
CA VAL A 7 -11.09 -17.96 -23.71
C VAL A 7 -11.73 -16.92 -24.62
N ILE A 8 -13.03 -17.04 -24.94
CA ILE A 8 -13.73 -16.05 -25.77
C ILE A 8 -13.78 -14.69 -25.10
N LYS A 9 -14.00 -14.64 -23.77
CA LYS A 9 -13.99 -13.39 -23.01
C LYS A 9 -12.61 -12.73 -23.01
N GLU A 10 -11.53 -13.49 -22.85
CA GLU A 10 -10.16 -12.97 -22.93
C GLU A 10 -9.84 -12.47 -24.34
N LEU A 11 -10.18 -13.24 -25.37
CA LEU A 11 -9.98 -12.86 -26.76
C LEU A 11 -10.70 -11.55 -27.10
N ASN A 12 -11.97 -11.41 -26.71
CA ASN A 12 -12.75 -10.19 -26.93
C ASN A 12 -12.15 -8.96 -26.24
N ASN A 13 -11.48 -9.11 -25.10
CA ASN A 13 -10.76 -8.00 -24.48
C ASN A 13 -9.54 -7.53 -25.30
N LEU A 14 -8.90 -8.46 -26.04
CA LEU A 14 -7.73 -8.15 -26.86
C LEU A 14 -8.12 -7.46 -28.17
N ILE A 15 -9.13 -7.99 -28.86
CA ILE A 15 -9.53 -7.53 -30.20
C ILE A 15 -10.48 -6.32 -30.19
N ALA A 16 -10.99 -5.93 -29.02
CA ALA A 16 -11.88 -4.77 -28.89
C ALA A 16 -11.23 -3.45 -29.39
N VAL A 17 -9.90 -3.33 -29.31
CA VAL A 17 -9.13 -2.19 -29.88
C VAL A 17 -9.32 -2.04 -31.39
N GLU A 18 -9.56 -3.15 -32.07
CA GLU A 18 -9.71 -3.21 -33.53
C GLU A 18 -11.18 -3.06 -33.95
N GLY A 19 -12.10 -2.88 -33.00
CA GLY A 19 -13.54 -2.85 -33.27
C GLY A 19 -14.10 -4.22 -33.65
N LEU A 20 -13.50 -5.30 -33.13
CA LEU A 20 -13.92 -6.67 -33.40
C LEU A 20 -14.45 -7.34 -32.12
N GLU A 21 -15.36 -8.30 -32.29
CA GLU A 21 -15.89 -9.16 -31.23
C GLU A 21 -16.11 -10.57 -31.78
N VAL A 22 -15.74 -11.60 -31.00
CA VAL A 22 -16.03 -13.00 -31.29
C VAL A 22 -17.24 -13.43 -30.48
N GLU A 23 -18.26 -13.95 -31.18
CA GLU A 23 -19.43 -14.59 -30.59
C GLU A 23 -19.47 -16.07 -30.99
N LEU A 24 -20.01 -16.94 -30.14
CA LEU A 24 -20.19 -18.35 -30.46
C LEU A 24 -21.60 -18.58 -31.05
N ASN A 25 -21.65 -18.99 -32.31
CA ASN A 25 -22.87 -19.57 -32.87
C ASN A 25 -22.84 -21.08 -32.64
N GLY A 26 -23.29 -21.51 -31.45
CA GLY A 26 -23.14 -22.88 -30.99
C GLY A 26 -21.69 -23.19 -30.59
N VAL A 27 -20.96 -23.90 -31.47
CA VAL A 27 -19.52 -24.21 -31.26
C VAL A 27 -18.60 -23.46 -32.22
N GLU A 28 -19.16 -22.75 -33.20
CA GLU A 28 -18.39 -22.03 -34.21
C GLU A 28 -18.17 -20.56 -33.78
N PRO A 29 -16.93 -20.06 -33.75
CA PRO A 29 -16.65 -18.65 -33.49
C PRO A 29 -16.94 -17.80 -34.74
N VAL A 30 -17.70 -16.73 -34.57
CA VAL A 30 -18.03 -15.74 -35.61
C VAL A 30 -17.47 -14.39 -35.21
N ILE A 31 -16.78 -13.71 -36.14
CA ILE A 31 -16.23 -12.36 -35.93
C ILE A 31 -17.25 -11.33 -36.38
N LEU A 32 -17.57 -10.39 -35.50
CA LEU A 32 -18.49 -9.28 -35.73
C LEU A 32 -17.76 -7.94 -35.61
N ASN A 33 -18.18 -6.96 -36.41
CA ASN A 33 -17.74 -5.58 -36.25
C ASN A 33 -18.54 -4.91 -35.12
N LYS A 34 -17.83 -4.34 -34.15
CA LYS A 34 -18.39 -3.52 -33.08
C LYS A 34 -17.79 -2.12 -33.19
N ASN A 35 -18.55 -1.10 -32.79
CA ASN A 35 -17.96 0.24 -32.65
C ASN A 35 -16.73 0.11 -31.76
N ALA A 36 -15.57 0.56 -32.26
CA ALA A 36 -14.32 0.53 -31.53
C ALA A 36 -14.47 1.34 -30.23
N THR A 37 -14.85 0.66 -29.17
CA THR A 37 -14.55 1.13 -27.83
C THR A 37 -13.06 0.95 -27.71
N VAL A 38 -12.31 2.04 -27.88
CA VAL A 38 -10.97 2.14 -27.31
C VAL A 38 -11.13 1.54 -25.92
N PRO A 39 -10.50 0.39 -25.60
CA PRO A 39 -10.46 -0.04 -24.23
C PRO A 39 -9.85 1.15 -23.55
N HIS A 40 -10.67 1.86 -22.78
CA HIS A 40 -10.19 2.90 -21.90
C HIS A 40 -9.06 2.20 -21.20
N LYS A 41 -7.80 2.58 -21.54
CA LYS A 41 -6.60 1.86 -21.15
C LYS A 41 -6.90 1.55 -19.71
N LYS A 42 -7.16 0.27 -19.36
CA LYS A 42 -7.22 -0.05 -17.95
C LYS A 42 -5.86 0.48 -17.56
N SER A 43 -5.86 1.54 -16.77
CA SER A 43 -4.70 1.92 -15.99
C SER A 43 -4.58 0.73 -15.07
N THR A 44 -4.12 -0.40 -15.62
CA THR A 44 -3.54 -1.49 -14.90
C THR A 44 -2.33 -0.76 -14.40
N MET A 45 -2.44 -0.19 -13.20
CA MET A 45 -1.34 0.40 -12.47
C MET A 45 -0.26 -0.68 -12.53
N THR A 46 0.65 -0.48 -13.47
CA THR A 46 1.33 -1.57 -14.14
C THR A 46 2.36 -2.07 -13.16
N SER A 47 2.22 -3.33 -12.70
CA SER A 47 3.20 -3.99 -11.85
C SER A 47 3.61 -3.13 -10.64
N LEU A 48 2.77 -3.09 -9.61
CA LEU A 48 3.23 -2.74 -8.27
C LEU A 48 4.50 -3.56 -8.02
N LEU A 49 5.66 -2.91 -7.91
CA LEU A 49 6.87 -3.56 -7.37
C LEU A 49 6.43 -4.25 -6.08
N LYS A 50 6.46 -5.58 -6.11
CA LYS A 50 5.98 -6.41 -5.02
C LYS A 50 7.03 -6.29 -3.93
N ILE A 51 6.73 -5.55 -2.86
CA ILE A 51 7.55 -5.58 -1.65
C ILE A 51 7.54 -7.02 -1.14
N ASP A 52 8.73 -7.59 -0.96
CA ASP A 52 8.88 -8.85 -0.24
C ASP A 52 9.24 -8.56 1.21
N PHE A 53 8.24 -8.59 2.08
CA PHE A 53 8.43 -8.38 3.52
C PHE A 53 9.43 -9.37 4.15
N ASN A 54 9.70 -10.53 3.53
CA ASN A 54 10.69 -11.47 4.05
C ASN A 54 12.13 -10.94 3.94
N GLU A 55 12.38 -9.91 3.12
CA GLU A 55 13.73 -9.34 2.96
C GLU A 55 14.20 -8.62 4.22
N PHE A 56 13.27 -8.08 5.03
CA PHE A 56 13.62 -7.27 6.21
C PHE A 56 12.79 -7.58 7.46
N ILE A 57 11.85 -8.54 7.41
CA ILE A 57 11.04 -8.99 8.56
C ILE A 57 11.18 -10.51 8.75
N ASN A 58 11.69 -10.91 9.92
CA ASN A 58 11.89 -12.32 10.27
C ASN A 58 10.65 -12.99 10.90
N ASP A 59 9.69 -12.20 11.40
CA ASP A 59 8.44 -12.73 11.95
C ASP A 59 7.50 -13.20 10.83
N LYS A 60 7.43 -14.52 10.63
CA LYS A 60 6.58 -15.17 9.61
C LYS A 60 5.09 -14.88 9.79
N SER A 61 4.63 -14.74 11.03
CA SER A 61 3.22 -14.43 11.32
C SER A 61 2.90 -13.01 10.87
N LEU A 62 3.76 -12.05 11.21
CA LEU A 62 3.63 -10.67 10.76
C LEU A 62 3.72 -10.56 9.23
N VAL A 63 4.71 -11.22 8.60
CA VAL A 63 4.86 -11.25 7.14
C VAL A 63 3.59 -11.77 6.45
N PHE A 64 2.95 -12.81 6.99
CA PHE A 64 1.68 -13.31 6.45
C PHE A 64 0.57 -12.24 6.50
N ILE A 65 0.44 -11.55 7.63
CA ILE A 65 -0.56 -10.48 7.82
C ILE A 65 -0.29 -9.32 6.86
N LEU A 66 0.96 -8.87 6.74
CA LEU A 66 1.36 -7.76 5.87
C LEU A 66 1.12 -8.09 4.39
N ASN A 67 1.44 -9.31 3.95
CA ASN A 67 1.15 -9.77 2.58
C ASN A 67 -0.36 -9.80 2.30
N SER A 68 -1.18 -10.29 3.24
CA SER A 68 -2.63 -10.28 3.09
C SER A 68 -3.18 -8.85 2.95
N ARG A 69 -2.73 -7.93 3.81
CA ARG A 69 -3.13 -6.52 3.74
C ARG A 69 -2.65 -5.84 2.46
N TRP A 70 -1.44 -6.14 2.00
CA TRP A 70 -0.94 -5.62 0.73
C TRP A 70 -1.83 -6.09 -0.42
N LYS A 71 -2.27 -7.36 -0.41
CA LYS A 71 -3.23 -7.87 -1.40
C LYS A 71 -4.57 -7.14 -1.36
N GLU A 72 -5.07 -6.80 -0.17
CA GLU A 72 -6.26 -5.96 -0.01
C GLU A 72 -6.06 -4.55 -0.59
N VAL A 73 -4.90 -3.93 -0.40
CA VAL A 73 -4.55 -2.64 -1.03
C VAL A 73 -4.66 -2.74 -2.55
N GLU A 74 -4.08 -3.79 -3.17
CA GLU A 74 -4.17 -3.99 -4.62
C GLU A 74 -5.63 -4.10 -5.08
N ASN A 75 -6.46 -4.85 -4.34
CA ASN A 75 -7.87 -5.03 -4.65
C ASN A 75 -8.62 -3.71 -4.53
N CYS A 76 -8.39 -2.94 -3.46
CA CYS A 76 -8.99 -1.62 -3.26
C CYS A 76 -8.65 -0.65 -4.40
N ILE A 77 -7.38 -0.59 -4.80
CA ILE A 77 -6.92 0.25 -5.92
C ILE A 77 -7.63 -0.16 -7.22
N ASN A 78 -7.66 -1.46 -7.53
CA ASN A 78 -8.31 -1.99 -8.74
C ASN A 78 -9.82 -1.75 -8.76
N SER A 79 -10.46 -1.69 -7.59
CA SER A 79 -11.88 -1.37 -7.42
C SER A 79 -12.16 0.13 -7.23
N LYS A 80 -11.15 1.01 -7.34
CA LYS A 80 -11.25 2.46 -7.10
C LYS A 80 -11.69 2.84 -5.68
N ALA A 81 -11.48 1.96 -4.72
CA ALA A 81 -11.71 2.21 -3.29
C ALA A 81 -10.48 2.88 -2.65
N PHE A 82 -10.13 4.08 -3.14
CA PHE A 82 -8.87 4.76 -2.83
C PHE A 82 -8.70 5.10 -1.34
N LEU A 83 -9.75 5.58 -0.68
CA LEU A 83 -9.73 5.83 0.76
C LEU A 83 -9.40 4.55 1.55
N ALA A 84 -10.01 3.43 1.20
CA ALA A 84 -9.74 2.15 1.86
C ALA A 84 -8.30 1.69 1.63
N ALA A 85 -7.78 1.84 0.40
CA ALA A 85 -6.39 1.55 0.09
C ALA A 85 -5.43 2.38 0.96
N ILE A 86 -5.68 3.70 1.11
CA ILE A 86 -4.83 4.58 1.92
C ILE A 86 -4.85 4.20 3.40
N ILE A 87 -6.03 3.88 3.96
CA ILE A 87 -6.15 3.41 5.34
C ILE A 87 -5.34 2.12 5.55
N LEU A 88 -5.44 1.17 4.63
CA LEU A 88 -4.68 -0.09 4.68
C LEU A 88 -3.18 0.15 4.56
N MET A 89 -2.74 1.03 3.65
CA MET A 89 -1.34 1.41 3.50
C MET A 89 -0.76 2.02 4.80
N GLY A 90 -1.51 2.89 5.47
CA GLY A 90 -1.12 3.41 6.79
C GLY A 90 -1.00 2.32 7.86
N SER A 91 -1.90 1.33 7.86
CA SER A 91 -1.82 0.18 8.77
C SER A 91 -0.62 -0.73 8.50
N ILE A 92 -0.23 -0.89 7.24
CA ILE A 92 0.95 -1.68 6.85
C ILE A 92 2.22 -0.97 7.33
N LEU A 93 2.32 0.34 7.09
CA LEU A 93 3.46 1.13 7.55
C LEU A 93 3.61 1.09 9.08
N GLU A 94 2.49 1.22 9.82
CA GLU A 94 2.46 1.07 11.28
C GLU A 94 3.04 -0.28 11.74
N GLY A 95 2.60 -1.38 11.12
CA GLY A 95 3.10 -2.72 11.45
C GLY A 95 4.59 -2.93 11.14
N VAL A 96 5.06 -2.39 10.01
CA VAL A 96 6.48 -2.45 9.62
C VAL A 96 7.36 -1.66 10.60
N LEU A 97 7.00 -0.42 10.90
CA LEU A 97 7.82 0.43 11.77
C LEU A 97 7.79 -0.02 13.23
N LEU A 98 6.65 -0.54 13.69
CA LEU A 98 6.57 -1.17 15.01
C LEU A 98 7.55 -2.34 15.12
N TYR A 99 7.59 -3.22 14.12
CA TYR A 99 8.55 -4.33 14.09
C TYR A 99 10.00 -3.83 14.13
N VAL A 100 10.34 -2.83 13.33
CA VAL A 100 11.70 -2.24 13.31
C VAL A 100 12.07 -1.69 14.69
N ILE A 101 11.16 -0.95 15.33
CA ILE A 101 11.34 -0.36 16.65
C ILE A 101 11.49 -1.43 17.73
N GLU A 102 10.64 -2.45 17.74
CA GLU A 102 10.69 -3.55 18.73
C GLU A 102 12.00 -4.33 18.63
N ASN A 103 12.54 -4.53 17.42
CA ASN A 103 13.84 -5.18 17.24
C ASN A 103 15.04 -4.27 17.56
N ASN A 104 14.80 -2.97 17.81
CA ASN A 104 15.83 -1.97 18.09
C ASN A 104 15.46 -1.09 19.29
N GLU A 105 14.80 -1.67 20.29
CA GLU A 105 14.13 -0.97 21.39
C GLU A 105 15.06 -0.01 22.15
N GLU A 106 16.29 -0.44 22.44
CA GLU A 106 17.30 0.41 23.12
C GLU A 106 17.58 1.69 22.33
N LYS A 107 17.82 1.58 21.01
CA LYS A 107 18.08 2.73 20.15
C LYS A 107 16.84 3.62 20.00
N ALA A 108 15.66 3.01 19.87
CA ALA A 108 14.40 3.72 19.74
C ALA A 108 14.08 4.55 21.00
N LYS A 109 14.26 3.97 22.20
CA LYS A 109 14.02 4.66 23.46
C LYS A 109 15.03 5.78 23.75
N LEU A 110 16.24 5.70 23.20
CA LEU A 110 17.23 6.78 23.28
C LEU A 110 16.97 7.93 22.30
N SER A 111 16.04 7.76 21.35
CA SER A 111 15.65 8.84 20.44
C SER A 111 15.08 10.01 21.22
N LYS A 112 15.47 11.23 20.80
CA LYS A 112 14.89 12.46 21.36
C LYS A 112 13.40 12.63 21.03
N GLU A 113 12.93 11.92 20.02
CA GLU A 113 11.53 11.93 19.57
C GLU A 113 10.70 10.84 20.26
N ALA A 114 11.30 10.03 21.14
CA ALA A 114 10.57 9.00 21.88
C ALA A 114 9.42 9.63 22.71
N PRO A 115 8.20 9.11 22.62
CA PRO A 115 7.05 9.72 23.27
C PRO A 115 7.07 9.46 24.78
N HIS A 116 6.86 10.52 25.57
CA HIS A 116 6.85 10.46 27.04
C HIS A 116 5.44 10.62 27.63
N LYS A 117 5.25 10.09 28.84
CA LYS A 117 4.10 10.32 29.72
C LYS A 117 4.62 10.50 31.13
N HIS A 118 4.42 11.69 31.71
CA HIS A 118 4.91 12.03 33.06
C HIS A 118 6.41 11.70 33.25
N GLU A 119 7.26 12.21 32.35
CA GLU A 119 8.73 12.01 32.36
C GLU A 119 9.22 10.58 32.04
N GLU A 120 8.32 9.60 31.97
CA GLU A 120 8.66 8.23 31.56
C GLU A 120 8.34 8.00 30.08
N ILE A 121 9.18 7.23 29.38
CA ILE A 121 8.93 6.83 28.00
C ILE A 121 7.71 5.89 27.97
N LYS A 122 6.77 6.13 27.05
CA LYS A 122 5.60 5.26 26.86
C LYS A 122 6.05 3.86 26.41
N ASN A 123 5.31 2.83 26.82
CA ASN A 123 5.47 1.50 26.23
C ASN A 123 5.28 1.55 24.71
N ILE A 124 6.11 0.80 23.97
CA ILE A 124 6.16 0.81 22.50
C ILE A 124 4.80 0.46 21.88
N ASP A 125 4.03 -0.43 22.52
CA ASP A 125 2.67 -0.81 22.07
C ASP A 125 1.65 0.35 22.10
N LYS A 126 2.01 1.49 22.70
CA LYS A 126 1.19 2.72 22.76
C LYS A 126 1.67 3.82 21.81
N TRP A 127 2.72 3.57 21.04
CA TRP A 127 3.24 4.55 20.10
C TRP A 127 2.28 4.65 18.91
N THR A 128 1.93 5.88 18.56
CA THR A 128 1.10 6.15 17.39
C THR A 128 1.94 6.03 16.12
N LEU A 129 1.32 5.87 14.94
CA LEU A 129 2.05 5.92 13.66
C LEU A 129 2.97 7.14 13.55
N TYR A 130 2.54 8.30 14.05
CA TYR A 130 3.38 9.50 14.10
C TYR A 130 4.63 9.27 14.95
N ASP A 131 4.48 8.76 16.16
CA ASP A 131 5.60 8.46 17.07
C ASP A 131 6.57 7.47 16.41
N LEU A 132 6.05 6.42 15.75
CA LEU A 132 6.86 5.43 15.03
C LEU A 132 7.67 6.07 13.91
N ILE A 133 7.09 6.99 13.12
CA ILE A 133 7.78 7.63 11.99
C ILE A 133 8.83 8.61 12.48
N VAL A 134 8.52 9.49 13.43
CA VAL A 134 9.48 10.50 13.90
C VAL A 134 10.67 9.86 14.59
N VAL A 135 10.46 8.79 15.38
CA VAL A 135 11.54 8.02 16.00
C VAL A 135 12.34 7.27 14.93
N SER A 136 11.68 6.60 13.97
CA SER A 136 12.39 5.88 12.91
C SER A 136 13.27 6.80 12.07
N HIS A 137 12.83 8.02 11.78
CA HIS A 137 13.66 9.02 11.12
C HIS A 137 14.84 9.49 11.99
N ASP A 138 14.62 9.76 13.28
CA ASP A 138 15.71 10.15 14.21
C ASP A 138 16.77 9.04 14.33
N CYS A 139 16.33 7.79 14.35
CA CYS A 139 17.18 6.60 14.36
C CYS A 139 17.82 6.25 13.00
N LYS A 140 17.57 7.03 11.94
CA LYS A 140 18.09 6.81 10.57
C LYS A 140 17.60 5.52 9.89
N TRP A 141 16.37 5.12 10.19
CA TRP A 141 15.69 4.02 9.50
C TRP A 141 14.80 4.50 8.36
N LEU A 142 14.35 5.75 8.45
CA LEU A 142 13.58 6.44 7.40
C LEU A 142 14.28 7.73 6.99
N ASP A 143 14.19 8.05 5.70
CA ASP A 143 14.66 9.32 5.18
C ASP A 143 13.67 10.47 5.45
N LYS A 144 14.16 11.68 5.21
CA LYS A 144 13.48 12.93 5.60
C LYS A 144 12.17 13.15 4.84
N ASP A 145 12.13 12.76 3.57
CA ASP A 145 10.95 12.84 2.71
C ASP A 145 9.76 12.04 3.26
N ILE A 146 10.02 10.90 3.90
CA ILE A 146 8.98 10.11 4.57
C ILE A 146 8.45 10.84 5.81
N LYS A 147 9.34 11.44 6.62
CA LYS A 147 8.94 12.23 7.79
C LYS A 147 8.08 13.44 7.38
N ASP A 148 8.47 14.14 6.31
CA ASP A 148 7.75 15.30 5.82
C ASP A 148 6.34 14.91 5.26
N PHE A 149 6.15 13.66 4.84
CA PHE A 149 4.86 13.14 4.35
C PHE A 149 3.97 12.48 5.41
N ASP A 150 4.51 12.13 6.59
CA ASP A 150 3.80 11.44 7.67
C ASP A 150 2.45 12.07 8.02
N HIS A 151 2.43 13.40 8.14
CA HIS A 151 1.22 14.15 8.45
C HIS A 151 0.06 13.80 7.52
N ASN A 152 0.32 13.69 6.22
CA ASN A 152 -0.69 13.36 5.22
C ASN A 152 -1.18 11.92 5.37
N LEU A 153 -0.30 10.93 5.45
CA LEU A 153 -0.71 9.53 5.52
C LEU A 153 -1.48 9.23 6.82
N ARG A 154 -1.03 9.80 7.94
CA ARG A 154 -1.71 9.73 9.23
C ARG A 154 -3.09 10.38 9.17
N ASP A 155 -3.16 11.58 8.62
CA ASP A 155 -4.42 12.32 8.57
C ASP A 155 -5.42 11.66 7.62
N TYR A 156 -4.95 11.13 6.49
CA TYR A 156 -5.75 10.36 5.54
C TYR A 156 -6.23 9.02 6.11
N ARG A 157 -5.41 8.28 6.87
CA ARG A 157 -5.87 7.06 7.56
C ARG A 157 -7.03 7.37 8.51
N ASN A 158 -6.96 8.50 9.20
CA ASN A 158 -7.99 8.89 10.15
C ASN A 158 -9.33 9.27 9.49
N LEU A 159 -9.38 9.42 8.16
CA LEU A 159 -10.61 9.57 7.39
C LEU A 159 -11.47 8.30 7.39
N VAL A 160 -10.98 7.19 7.99
CA VAL A 160 -11.83 6.06 8.40
C VAL A 160 -13.01 6.51 9.26
N HIS A 161 -12.88 7.64 9.96
CA HIS A 161 -13.96 8.27 10.70
C HIS A 161 -14.74 9.25 9.80
N PRO A 162 -16.01 8.97 9.45
CA PRO A 162 -16.78 9.81 8.52
C PRO A 162 -16.93 11.27 8.97
N ARG A 163 -16.98 11.51 10.29
CA ARG A 163 -16.99 12.86 10.84
C ARG A 163 -15.72 13.64 10.46
N LYS A 164 -14.54 13.01 10.59
CA LYS A 164 -13.27 13.65 10.23
C LYS A 164 -13.26 13.99 8.73
N GLN A 165 -13.70 13.06 7.90
CA GLN A 165 -13.79 13.29 6.46
C GLN A 165 -14.73 14.45 6.09
N ARG A 166 -15.87 14.56 6.76
CA ARG A 166 -16.80 15.68 6.57
C ARG A 166 -16.17 17.00 7.02
N ASP A 167 -15.51 17.01 8.17
CA ASP A 167 -14.96 18.23 8.76
C ASP A 167 -13.74 18.74 7.93
N GLU A 168 -13.01 17.86 7.25
CA GLU A 168 -11.88 18.20 6.35
C GLU A 168 -12.29 18.43 4.89
N GLU A 169 -13.51 18.05 4.50
CA GLU A 169 -14.01 18.10 3.11
C GLU A 169 -13.07 17.44 2.08
N PHE A 170 -12.33 16.42 2.50
CA PHE A 170 -11.33 15.75 1.69
C PHE A 170 -11.81 14.38 1.19
N TYR A 171 -11.59 14.13 -0.10
CA TYR A 171 -12.04 12.92 -0.79
C TYR A 171 -10.87 12.33 -1.59
N PRO A 172 -10.13 11.37 -1.01
CA PRO A 172 -8.99 10.79 -1.70
C PRO A 172 -9.39 10.17 -3.03
N ASP A 173 -8.66 10.54 -4.08
CA ASP A 173 -8.83 10.06 -5.44
C ASP A 173 -7.66 9.15 -5.86
N GLU A 174 -7.62 8.82 -7.14
CA GLU A 174 -6.57 7.95 -7.70
C GLU A 174 -5.17 8.54 -7.51
N ASP A 175 -5.02 9.85 -7.72
CA ASP A 175 -3.73 10.53 -7.64
C ASP A 175 -3.25 10.63 -6.19
N THR A 176 -4.15 10.94 -5.26
CA THR A 176 -3.87 10.88 -3.81
C THR A 176 -3.39 9.49 -3.41
N CYS A 177 -4.08 8.45 -3.88
CA CYS A 177 -3.72 7.05 -3.59
C CYS A 177 -2.35 6.67 -4.16
N LYS A 178 -2.02 7.13 -5.38
CA LYS A 178 -0.70 6.90 -6.00
C LYS A 178 0.41 7.53 -5.20
N ILE A 179 0.25 8.79 -4.78
CA ILE A 179 1.26 9.48 -3.98
C ILE A 179 1.49 8.72 -2.66
N CYS A 180 0.42 8.34 -1.96
CA CYS A 180 0.52 7.57 -0.72
C CYS A 180 1.23 6.22 -0.93
N LEU A 181 0.93 5.54 -2.03
CA LEU A 181 1.55 4.28 -2.39
C LEU A 181 3.05 4.42 -2.62
N GLU A 182 3.48 5.43 -3.38
CA GLU A 182 4.91 5.67 -3.63
C GLU A 182 5.67 6.01 -2.34
N VAL A 183 5.06 6.77 -1.44
CA VAL A 183 5.65 7.07 -0.13
C VAL A 183 5.79 5.82 0.72
N VAL A 184 4.77 4.96 0.77
CA VAL A 184 4.85 3.70 1.53
C VAL A 184 5.90 2.75 0.96
N LYS A 185 6.05 2.69 -0.37
CA LYS A 185 7.13 1.93 -1.01
C LYS A 185 8.51 2.49 -0.66
N ALA A 186 8.68 3.82 -0.71
CA ALA A 186 9.94 4.46 -0.35
C ALA A 186 10.30 4.16 1.11
N ALA A 187 9.34 4.27 2.04
CA ALA A 187 9.55 3.92 3.45
C ALA A 187 9.97 2.45 3.65
N MET A 188 9.40 1.52 2.88
CA MET A 188 9.79 0.10 2.94
C MET A 188 11.21 -0.12 2.40
N ASN A 189 11.58 0.57 1.33
CA ASN A 189 12.94 0.50 0.79
C ASN A 189 13.97 1.09 1.77
N ASP A 190 13.64 2.20 2.44
CA ASP A 190 14.50 2.79 3.47
C ASP A 190 14.72 1.82 4.61
N VAL A 191 13.64 1.21 5.12
CA VAL A 191 13.72 0.20 6.17
C VAL A 191 14.58 -0.97 5.71
N MET A 192 14.36 -1.51 4.51
CA MET A 192 15.14 -2.62 3.98
C MET A 192 16.64 -2.29 3.91
N ASN A 193 17.00 -1.17 3.28
CA ASN A 193 18.39 -0.77 3.09
C ASN A 193 19.09 -0.38 4.40
N ASN A 194 18.36 0.23 5.34
CA ASN A 194 18.93 0.71 6.59
C ASN A 194 18.95 -0.37 7.69
N ASN A 195 18.11 -1.40 7.60
CA ASN A 195 18.11 -2.53 8.53
C ASN A 195 19.29 -3.49 8.27
N GLU A 196 19.76 -3.62 7.03
CA GLU A 196 21.01 -4.34 6.71
C GLU A 196 22.25 -3.70 7.36
N ASN A 197 22.27 -2.36 7.45
CA ASN A 197 23.37 -1.62 8.08
C ASN A 197 23.40 -1.75 9.61
N ILE A 198 22.28 -2.11 10.24
CA ILE A 198 22.18 -2.30 11.70
C ILE A 198 22.73 -3.66 12.13
N ASN A 199 22.49 -4.71 11.32
CA ASN A 199 22.97 -6.07 11.61
C ASN A 199 24.44 -6.31 11.23
N SER A 200 25.13 -5.28 10.71
CA SER A 200 26.51 -5.35 10.22
C SER A 200 27.55 -4.71 11.17
N ILE A 201 27.14 -4.34 12.39
CA ILE A 201 27.99 -3.79 13.47
C ILE A 201 27.84 -4.66 14.71
#